data_AF-A0A7U3UQ73-F1
#
_entry.id   AF-A0A7U3UQ73-F1
#
_cell.length_a   1.000
_cell.length_b   1.000
_cell.length_c   1.000
_cell.angle_alpha   90.00
_cell.angle_beta   90.00
_cell.angle_gamma   90.00
#
_symmetry.space_group_name_H-M   'P 1'
#
loop_
_entity.id
_entity.type
_entity.pdbx_description
1 polymer ?
#
loop_
_entity_poly.entity_id
_entity_poly.type
_entity_poly.pdbx_seq_one_letter_code
_entity_poly.pdbx_strand_id
1 'polypeptide(L)'
;MDRTQIINHVRIALSTVLNRDVPGLTEESRLFEDLALDSTSVIELLMGLEDTIALEIDPDELEPEVFRTVGSLTDYIQAGFAKTAAV
;
A
#
# COMPACT_ATOMS: atom_id res chain seq x y z
N MET A 1 6.51 11.00 6.86
CA MET A 1 6.85 9.56 6.99
C MET A 1 7.87 9.23 5.93
N ASP A 2 8.91 8.46 6.25
CA ASP A 2 9.95 8.11 5.27
C ASP A 2 9.48 6.95 4.38
N ARG A 3 9.97 6.91 3.13
CA ARG A 3 9.61 5.88 2.14
C ARG A 3 9.83 4.45 2.66
N THR A 4 10.97 4.20 3.32
CA THR A 4 11.31 2.91 3.92
C THR A 4 10.32 2.50 5.02
N GLN A 5 9.75 3.46 5.76
CA GLN A 5 8.72 3.15 6.75
C GLN A 5 7.43 2.73 6.06
N ILE A 6 7.00 3.46 5.01
CA ILE A 6 5.81 3.12 4.21
C ILE A 6 5.93 1.69 3.66
N ILE A 7 7.05 1.34 3.03
CA ILE A 7 7.27 -0.01 2.50
C ILE A 7 7.17 -1.08 3.59
N ASN A 8 7.67 -0.80 4.80
CA ASN A 8 7.52 -1.73 5.92
C ASN A 8 6.06 -1.90 6.37
N HIS A 9 5.28 -0.82 6.42
CA HIS A 9 3.84 -0.89 6.72
C HIS A 9 3.08 -1.66 5.64
N VAL A 10 3.34 -1.36 4.37
CA VAL A 10 2.79 -2.08 3.21
C VAL A 10 3.13 -3.57 3.30
N ARG A 11 4.37 -3.93 3.63
CA ARG A 11 4.78 -5.33 3.82
C ARG A 11 3.98 -6.02 4.93
N ILE A 12 3.78 -5.36 6.07
CA ILE A 12 3.03 -5.92 7.20
C ILE A 12 1.56 -6.13 6.82
N ALA A 13 0.95 -5.13 6.19
CA ALA A 13 -0.44 -5.19 5.74
C ALA A 13 -0.63 -6.30 4.68
N LEU A 14 0.27 -6.37 3.68
CA LEU A 14 0.30 -7.44 2.68
C LEU A 14 0.45 -8.82 3.30
N SER A 15 1.34 -8.99 4.28
CA SER A 15 1.55 -10.30 4.91
C SER A 15 0.31 -10.77 5.68
N THR A 16 -0.42 -9.81 6.26
CA THR A 16 -1.69 -10.06 6.96
C THR A 16 -2.78 -10.47 5.98
N VAL A 17 -2.98 -9.71 4.90
CA VAL A 17 -4.02 -9.97 3.90
C VAL A 17 -3.76 -11.27 3.13
N LEU A 18 -2.52 -11.50 2.71
CA LEU A 18 -2.13 -12.72 1.99
C LEU A 18 -1.96 -13.93 2.91
N ASN A 19 -2.09 -13.72 4.24
CA ASN A 19 -1.88 -14.72 5.27
C ASN A 19 -0.58 -15.54 5.08
N ARG A 20 0.48 -14.87 4.61
CA ARG A 20 1.81 -15.43 4.33
C ARG A 20 2.87 -14.37 4.50
N ASP A 21 4.09 -14.77 4.84
CA ASP A 21 5.20 -13.83 4.87
C ASP A 21 5.60 -13.40 3.45
N VAL A 22 5.93 -12.12 3.30
CA VAL A 22 6.37 -11.51 2.03
C VAL A 22 7.80 -10.96 2.23
N PRO A 23 8.80 -11.85 2.32
CA PRO A 23 10.19 -11.43 2.51
C PRO A 23 10.74 -10.79 1.24
N GLY A 24 11.51 -9.70 1.39
CA GLY A 24 12.19 -9.07 0.26
C GLY A 24 11.29 -8.29 -0.69
N LEU A 25 10.17 -7.73 -0.20
CA LEU A 25 9.33 -6.82 -0.95
C LEU A 25 10.17 -5.65 -1.52
N THR A 26 10.12 -5.47 -2.84
CA THR A 26 10.81 -4.37 -3.52
C THR A 26 9.81 -3.41 -4.15
N GLU A 27 10.24 -2.20 -4.47
CA GLU A 27 9.37 -1.21 -5.14
C GLU A 27 8.89 -1.68 -6.52
N GLU A 28 9.70 -2.51 -7.20
CA GLU A 28 9.37 -3.07 -8.52
C GLU A 28 8.40 -4.26 -8.43
N SER A 29 8.16 -4.79 -7.23
CA SER A 29 7.26 -5.93 -7.02
C SER A 29 5.84 -5.57 -7.41
N ARG A 30 5.24 -6.38 -8.28
CA ARG A 30 3.90 -6.18 -8.82
C ARG A 30 2.84 -6.77 -7.90
N LEU A 31 1.87 -5.97 -7.49
CA LEU A 31 0.85 -6.37 -6.50
C LEU A 31 -0.05 -7.49 -7.04
N PHE A 32 -0.54 -7.35 -8.28
CA PHE A 32 -1.40 -8.38 -8.88
C PHE A 32 -0.61 -9.57 -9.41
N GLU A 33 0.53 -9.36 -10.05
CA GLU A 33 1.25 -10.44 -10.73
C GLU A 33 2.18 -11.23 -9.83
N ASP A 34 2.99 -10.56 -9.00
CA ASP A 34 4.01 -11.24 -8.18
C ASP A 34 3.44 -11.62 -6.81
N LEU A 35 2.55 -10.79 -6.27
CA LEU A 35 1.93 -11.00 -4.97
C LEU A 35 0.56 -11.64 -5.03
N ALA A 36 0.00 -11.81 -6.24
CA ALA A 36 -1.31 -12.42 -6.48
C ALA A 36 -2.43 -11.75 -5.66
N LEU A 37 -2.42 -10.41 -5.57
CA LEU A 37 -3.55 -9.69 -4.98
C LEU A 37 -4.79 -9.80 -5.87
N ASP A 38 -5.93 -9.99 -5.22
CA ASP A 38 -7.25 -9.88 -5.83
C ASP A 38 -7.89 -8.53 -5.49
N SER A 39 -8.94 -8.15 -6.21
CA SER A 39 -9.69 -6.91 -5.96
C SER A 39 -10.22 -6.79 -4.53
N THR A 40 -10.61 -7.92 -3.93
CA THR A 40 -11.05 -7.96 -2.52
C THR A 40 -9.89 -7.71 -1.56
N SER A 41 -8.75 -8.38 -1.80
CA SER A 41 -7.54 -8.22 -0.99
C SER A 41 -6.97 -6.79 -1.08
N VAL A 42 -7.18 -6.09 -2.18
CA VAL A 42 -6.82 -4.66 -2.28
C VAL A 42 -7.60 -3.84 -1.26
N ILE A 43 -8.91 -4.05 -1.12
CA ILE A 43 -9.71 -3.30 -0.13
C ILE A 43 -9.25 -3.62 1.30
N GLU A 44 -8.99 -4.90 1.61
CA GLU A 44 -8.45 -5.29 2.93
C GLU A 44 -7.08 -4.68 3.20
N LEU A 45 -6.21 -4.61 2.17
CA LEU A 45 -4.91 -3.97 2.25
C LEU A 45 -5.04 -2.49 2.58
N LEU A 46 -5.95 -1.78 1.90
CA LEU A 46 -6.21 -0.37 2.14
C LEU A 46 -6.66 -0.16 3.58
N MET A 47 -7.68 -0.89 4.05
CA MET A 47 -8.16 -0.78 5.44
C MET A 47 -7.04 -1.04 6.47
N GLY A 48 -6.22 -2.08 6.27
CA GLY A 48 -5.09 -2.35 7.16
C GLY A 48 -3.99 -1.29 7.10
N LEU A 49 -3.81 -0.65 5.94
CA LEU A 49 -2.90 0.48 5.81
C LEU A 49 -3.44 1.70 6.55
N GLU A 50 -4.70 2.07 6.37
CA GLU A 50 -5.34 3.19 7.07
C GLU A 50 -5.17 3.07 8.59
N ASP A 51 -5.41 1.89 9.15
CA ASP A 51 -5.24 1.61 10.58
C ASP A 51 -3.78 1.76 11.05
N THR A 52 -2.82 1.34 10.23
CA THR A 52 -1.40 1.32 10.63
C THR A 52 -0.71 2.66 10.43
N ILE A 53 -1.13 3.44 9.43
CA ILE A 53 -0.49 4.70 9.07
C ILE A 53 -1.33 5.93 9.47
N ALA A 54 -2.56 5.74 9.97
CA ALA A 54 -3.50 6.78 10.36
C ALA A 54 -3.76 7.82 9.24
N LEU A 55 -3.78 7.35 7.99
CA LEU A 55 -4.12 8.12 6.79
C LEU A 55 -5.41 7.54 6.22
N GLU A 56 -6.38 8.39 5.92
CA GLU A 56 -7.61 7.98 5.24
C GLU A 56 -7.32 7.84 3.74
N ILE A 57 -7.66 6.70 3.15
CA ILE A 57 -7.39 6.37 1.75
C ILE A 57 -8.73 6.16 1.06
N ASP A 58 -9.09 7.08 0.16
CA ASP A 58 -10.32 6.97 -0.61
C ASP A 58 -10.13 6.04 -1.83
N PRO A 59 -10.78 4.87 -1.87
CA PRO A 59 -10.69 3.95 -3.01
C PRO A 59 -11.27 4.53 -4.30
N ASP A 60 -12.15 5.53 -4.24
CA ASP A 60 -12.70 6.19 -5.42
C ASP A 60 -11.70 7.18 -6.05
N GLU A 61 -10.77 7.72 -5.27
CA GLU A 61 -9.67 8.57 -5.76
C GLU A 61 -8.45 7.75 -6.25
N LEU A 62 -8.44 6.43 -6.03
CA LEU A 62 -7.31 5.58 -6.38
C LEU A 62 -7.31 5.20 -7.86
N GLU A 63 -6.26 5.63 -8.55
CA GLU A 63 -6.02 5.22 -9.93
C GLU A 63 -5.52 3.76 -9.99
N PRO A 64 -5.88 2.99 -11.03
CA PRO A 64 -5.40 1.61 -11.21
C PRO A 64 -3.87 1.49 -11.23
N GLU A 65 -3.17 2.57 -11.59
CA GLU A 65 -1.71 2.64 -11.63
C GLU A 65 -1.08 2.58 -10.23
N VAL A 66 -1.78 3.05 -9.18
CA VAL A 66 -1.32 2.97 -7.78
C VAL A 66 -1.11 1.52 -7.36
N PHE A 67 -1.95 0.63 -7.88
CA PHE A 67 -1.90 -0.80 -7.56
C PHE A 67 -1.01 -1.62 -8.51
N ARG A 68 -0.26 -1.00 -9.43
CA ARG A 68 0.65 -1.75 -10.31
C ARG A 68 1.80 -2.35 -9.53
N THR A 69 2.45 -1.54 -8.70
CA THR A 69 3.68 -1.92 -7.99
C THR A 69 3.66 -1.39 -6.56
N VAL A 70 4.49 -1.99 -5.71
CA VAL A 70 4.70 -1.51 -4.34
C VAL A 70 5.22 -0.08 -4.34
N GLY A 71 6.08 0.28 -5.30
CA GLY A 71 6.59 1.64 -5.46
C GLY A 71 5.47 2.64 -5.72
N SER A 72 4.57 2.34 -6.66
CA SER A 72 3.41 3.18 -6.98
C SER A 72 2.47 3.37 -5.79
N LEU A 73 2.22 2.31 -5.02
CA LEU A 73 1.43 2.39 -3.78
C LEU A 73 2.14 3.24 -2.72
N THR A 74 3.45 3.07 -2.59
CA THR A 74 4.28 3.85 -1.67
C THR A 74 4.27 5.34 -2.02
N ASP A 75 4.37 5.67 -3.31
CA ASP A 75 4.30 7.03 -3.83
C ASP A 75 2.96 7.69 -3.49
N TYR A 76 1.86 6.96 -3.69
CA TYR A 76 0.52 7.43 -3.35
C TYR A 76 0.39 7.74 -1.85
N ILE A 77 0.79 6.81 -0.98
CA ILE A 77 0.75 7.02 0.47
C ILE A 77 1.59 8.23 0.87
N GLN A 78 2.80 8.34 0.31
CA GLN A 78 3.70 9.45 0.57
C GLN A 78 3.10 10.80 0.15
N ALA A 79 2.41 10.83 -1.00
CA ALA A 79 1.69 12.01 -1.47
C ALA A 79 0.49 12.35 -0.58
N GLY A 80 -0.26 11.35 -0.09
CA GLY A 80 -1.36 11.53 0.85
C GLY A 80 -0.90 12.22 2.15
N PHE A 81 0.21 11.78 2.74
CA PHE A 81 0.81 12.46 3.90
C PHE A 81 1.25 13.90 3.61
N ALA A 82 1.75 14.17 2.41
CA ALA A 82 2.13 15.53 2.02
C ALA A 82 0.90 16.44 1.87
N LYS A 83 -0.22 15.91 1.39
CA LYS A 83 -1.50 16.62 1.25
C LYS A 83 -2.09 16.96 2.62
N THR A 84 -2.09 16.02 3.56
CA THR A 84 -2.60 16.23 4.94
C THR A 84 -1.75 17.22 5.74
N ALA A 85 -0.42 17.26 5.53
CA ALA A 85 0.45 18.22 6.21
C ALA A 85 0.34 19.66 5.68
N ALA A 86 -0.29 19.85 4.51
CA ALA A 86 -0.47 21.15 3.87
C ALA A 86 -1.82 21.82 4.20
N VAL A 87 -2.66 21.18 5.01
CA VAL A 87 -3.99 21.66 5.48
C VAL A 87 -3.91 21.99 6.96
#